data_AF-A0A7S1RAQ5-F1
#
_entry.id   AF-A0A7S1RAQ5-F1
#
_cell.length_a   1.000
_cell.length_b   1.000
_cell.length_c   1.000
_cell.angle_alpha   90.00
_cell.angle_beta   90.00
_cell.angle_gamma   90.00
#
_symmetry.space_group_name_H-M   'P 1'
#
loop_
_entity.id
_entity.type
_entity.pdbx_description
1 polymer ?
#
loop_
_entity_poly.entity_id
_entity_poly.type
_entity_poly.pdbx_seq_one_letter_code
_entity_poly.pdbx_strand_id
1 'polypeptide(L)'
;ACAGGPGENCYESRCCEDGSQCYQKNPGWAECMSSCTSDTNPGWECFELFQWQLDCTPYKGQECSQTGCCKDPGSTCYAKNPWYAQCVDTYNVKATPVFTPPWGEPSLHYSSGEFGGKPMRTKSGRQCNSRFVPPDAPLHATDLNGKALPDVCIEGDRPFHVFLIGDWGGILPGHMGNEVGTSVAPADHTTFGSSKRSKQGVDNWAQQKVAETMKGRAAWAKPDYILNAGDAFYWGGIETHCGLPPFQHADTDQWRKIFEEMYRGPGLDGVQWLGVLGNHDYGGWQFTR
;
A
#
# COMPACT_ATOMS: atom_id res chain seq x y z
N ALA A 1 -28.50 -6.36 17.36
CA ALA A 1 -29.41 -6.13 16.23
C ALA A 1 -28.91 -4.91 15.48
N CYS A 2 -29.07 -4.87 14.16
CA CYS A 2 -28.76 -3.67 13.37
C CYS A 2 -29.82 -2.59 13.63
N ALA A 3 -29.53 -1.33 13.27
CA ALA A 3 -30.53 -0.26 13.32
C ALA A 3 -31.58 -0.48 12.22
N GLY A 4 -32.86 -0.28 12.53
CA GLY A 4 -33.98 -0.61 11.65
C GLY A 4 -34.16 0.32 10.44
N GLY A 5 -33.48 1.46 10.41
CA GLY A 5 -33.52 2.39 9.28
C GLY A 5 -33.06 3.81 9.59
N PRO A 6 -33.32 4.77 8.69
CA PRO A 6 -32.89 6.16 8.81
C PRO A 6 -33.39 6.82 10.10
N GLY A 7 -32.49 7.51 10.81
CA GLY A 7 -32.78 8.21 12.06
C GLY A 7 -32.66 7.35 13.34
N GLU A 8 -32.42 6.05 13.23
CA GLU A 8 -32.08 5.19 14.36
C GLU A 8 -30.57 5.19 14.64
N ASN A 9 -30.21 5.06 15.92
CA ASN A 9 -28.80 5.06 16.31
C ASN A 9 -28.12 3.73 15.96
N CYS A 10 -27.20 3.76 15.02
CA CYS A 10 -26.42 2.60 14.58
C CYS A 10 -25.01 2.53 15.20
N TYR A 11 -24.66 3.39 16.17
CA TYR A 11 -23.28 3.50 16.68
C TYR A 11 -22.74 2.21 17.33
N GLU A 12 -23.55 1.56 18.16
CA GLU A 12 -23.14 0.33 18.85
C GLU A 12 -23.16 -0.88 17.93
N SER A 13 -24.13 -0.94 17.01
CA SER A 13 -24.35 -2.07 16.11
C SER A 13 -23.52 -2.00 14.82
N ARG A 14 -23.12 -0.80 14.42
CA ARG A 14 -22.39 -0.44 13.19
C ARG A 14 -23.00 -1.04 11.93
N CYS A 15 -24.33 -1.09 11.92
CA CYS A 15 -25.09 -1.80 10.92
C CYS A 15 -26.49 -1.22 10.77
N CYS A 16 -26.98 -1.25 9.54
CA CYS A 16 -28.30 -0.78 9.13
C CYS A 16 -29.05 -1.90 8.41
N GLU A 17 -30.29 -2.19 8.80
CA GLU A 17 -31.11 -3.28 8.22
C GLU A 17 -31.52 -3.00 6.77
N ASP A 18 -31.61 -1.73 6.39
CA ASP A 18 -31.95 -1.28 5.03
C ASP A 18 -30.74 -1.33 4.06
N GLY A 19 -29.56 -1.73 4.54
CA GLY A 19 -28.32 -1.77 3.77
C GLY A 19 -27.64 -0.41 3.58
N SER A 20 -28.14 0.65 4.21
CA SER A 20 -27.49 1.96 4.24
C SER A 20 -26.17 1.92 5.03
N GLN A 21 -25.31 2.92 4.83
CA GLN A 21 -24.06 3.04 5.58
C GLN A 21 -24.33 3.75 6.92
N CYS A 22 -23.75 3.23 8.00
CA CYS A 22 -23.82 3.87 9.31
C CYS A 22 -22.76 4.97 9.40
N TYR A 23 -23.17 6.23 9.56
CA TYR A 23 -22.26 7.37 9.66
C TYR A 23 -22.29 7.99 11.05
N GLN A 24 -21.12 8.22 11.62
CA GLN A 24 -20.96 8.85 12.92
C GLN A 24 -21.23 10.34 12.85
N LYS A 25 -22.10 10.82 13.75
CA LYS A 25 -22.22 12.25 14.02
C LYS A 25 -21.16 12.70 15.01
N ASN A 26 -21.06 11.97 16.11
CA ASN A 26 -20.15 12.18 17.23
C ASN A 26 -20.04 10.86 18.01
N PRO A 27 -19.02 10.68 18.87
CA PRO A 27 -18.91 9.47 19.69
C PRO A 27 -20.20 9.20 20.47
N GLY A 28 -20.73 7.99 20.35
CA GLY A 28 -21.99 7.54 20.96
C GLY A 28 -23.24 7.71 20.09
N TRP A 29 -23.16 8.39 18.93
CA TRP A 29 -24.29 8.58 18.03
C TRP A 29 -23.89 8.45 16.55
N ALA A 30 -24.62 7.61 15.82
CA ALA A 30 -24.48 7.42 14.39
C ALA A 30 -25.83 7.11 13.76
N GLU A 31 -26.02 7.42 12.48
CA GLU A 31 -27.29 7.14 11.79
C GLU A 31 -27.05 6.47 10.44
N CYS A 32 -28.06 5.69 10.01
CA CYS A 32 -28.11 5.05 8.71
C CYS A 32 -28.42 6.08 7.63
N MET A 33 -27.48 6.31 6.71
CA MET A 33 -27.61 7.26 5.62
C MET A 33 -27.01 6.69 4.33
N SER A 34 -27.45 7.20 3.18
CA SER A 34 -26.86 6.85 1.88
C SER A 34 -25.54 7.56 1.63
N SER A 35 -25.32 8.72 2.25
CA SER A 35 -24.08 9.50 2.16
C SER A 35 -23.99 10.47 3.35
N CYS A 36 -22.77 10.78 3.78
CA CYS A 36 -22.48 11.84 4.74
C CYS A 36 -21.27 12.62 4.25
N THR A 37 -21.42 13.94 4.11
CA THR A 37 -20.31 14.84 3.79
C THR A 37 -20.36 16.05 4.71
N SER A 38 -19.23 16.71 4.95
CA SER A 38 -19.19 17.93 5.76
C SER A 38 -20.06 19.05 5.19
N ASP A 39 -20.23 19.09 3.87
CA ASP A 39 -21.05 20.10 3.18
C ASP A 39 -22.55 19.85 3.34
N THR A 40 -22.98 18.58 3.23
CA THR A 40 -24.41 18.19 3.33
C THR A 40 -24.86 17.91 4.76
N ASN A 41 -23.91 17.60 5.66
CA ASN A 41 -24.16 17.26 7.05
C ASN A 41 -23.29 18.15 7.98
N PRO A 42 -23.53 19.47 8.03
CA PRO A 42 -22.75 20.36 8.88
C PRO A 42 -22.76 19.92 10.34
N GLY A 43 -21.58 19.82 10.95
CA GLY A 43 -21.40 19.41 12.35
C GLY A 43 -21.41 17.90 12.60
N TRP A 44 -21.41 17.07 11.55
CA TRP A 44 -21.17 15.64 11.64
C TRP A 44 -19.70 15.31 11.39
N GLU A 45 -19.18 14.29 12.06
CA GLU A 45 -17.85 13.74 11.81
C GLU A 45 -17.80 12.89 10.53
N CYS A 46 -18.94 12.31 10.12
CA CYS A 46 -19.12 11.50 8.93
C CYS A 46 -18.19 10.28 8.82
N PHE A 47 -17.69 9.75 9.94
CA PHE A 47 -16.96 8.47 9.90
C PHE A 47 -17.89 7.32 9.55
N GLU A 48 -17.47 6.50 8.60
CA GLU A 48 -18.14 5.25 8.28
C GLU A 48 -17.88 4.21 9.38
N LEU A 49 -18.97 3.73 9.99
CA LEU A 49 -18.95 2.67 10.98
C LEU A 49 -19.29 1.33 10.34
N PHE A 50 -18.44 0.34 10.58
CA PHE A 50 -18.58 -1.00 10.04
C PHE A 50 -18.62 -2.04 11.16
N GLN A 51 -19.38 -3.13 10.94
CA GLN A 51 -19.47 -4.22 11.91
C GLN A 51 -18.12 -4.87 12.23
N TRP A 52 -17.21 -4.99 11.26
CA TRP A 52 -15.88 -5.57 11.49
C TRP A 52 -15.07 -4.78 12.52
N GLN A 53 -15.35 -3.47 12.69
CA GLN A 53 -14.67 -2.66 13.69
C GLN A 53 -15.06 -3.04 15.13
N LEU A 54 -16.12 -3.84 15.34
CA LEU A 54 -16.49 -4.36 16.65
C LEU A 54 -15.46 -5.37 17.18
N ASP A 55 -14.67 -5.99 16.29
CA ASP A 55 -13.60 -6.92 16.61
C ASP A 55 -12.25 -6.21 16.86
N CYS A 56 -12.19 -4.89 16.66
CA CYS A 56 -11.01 -4.07 16.85
C CYS A 56 -10.79 -3.67 18.32
N THR A 57 -9.57 -3.21 18.62
CA THR A 57 -9.23 -2.74 19.98
C THR A 57 -10.12 -1.56 20.38
N PRO A 58 -10.82 -1.63 21.53
CA PRO A 58 -11.96 -0.76 21.82
C PRO A 58 -11.61 0.68 22.20
N TYR A 59 -10.44 0.91 22.77
CA TYR A 59 -10.12 2.22 23.36
C TYR A 59 -8.79 2.77 22.87
N LYS A 60 -8.76 4.11 22.73
CA LYS A 60 -7.54 4.88 22.54
C LYS A 60 -6.48 4.50 23.57
N GLY A 61 -5.22 4.42 23.11
CA GLY A 61 -4.09 4.12 23.96
C GLY A 61 -3.95 2.63 24.33
N GLN A 62 -4.85 1.76 23.86
CA GLN A 62 -4.72 0.32 24.07
C GLN A 62 -3.90 -0.36 22.98
N GLU A 63 -3.32 -1.50 23.36
CA GLU A 63 -2.57 -2.39 22.50
C GLU A 63 -3.49 -2.91 21.37
N CYS A 64 -3.03 -2.80 20.13
CA CYS A 64 -3.79 -3.24 18.97
C CYS A 64 -2.98 -4.09 17.98
N SER A 65 -1.78 -4.60 18.34
CA SER A 65 -0.98 -5.44 17.44
C SER A 65 -1.65 -6.77 17.12
N GLN A 66 -2.51 -7.27 18.02
CA GLN A 66 -3.26 -8.51 17.78
C GLN A 66 -4.46 -8.29 16.87
N THR A 67 -5.12 -7.14 16.97
CA THR A 67 -6.35 -6.81 16.21
C THR A 67 -6.04 -6.09 14.89
N GLY A 68 -4.91 -5.38 14.83
CA GLY A 68 -4.48 -4.58 13.68
C GLY A 68 -5.34 -3.33 13.43
N CYS A 69 -6.32 -3.04 14.29
CA CYS A 69 -7.30 -1.99 14.05
C CYS A 69 -7.88 -1.42 15.35
N CYS A 70 -8.49 -0.23 15.24
CA CYS A 70 -9.12 0.46 16.35
C CYS A 70 -10.62 0.55 16.14
N LYS A 71 -11.38 0.37 17.22
CA LYS A 71 -12.83 0.49 17.21
C LYS A 71 -13.27 1.93 16.98
N ASP A 72 -12.53 2.92 17.46
CA ASP A 72 -12.80 4.31 17.15
C ASP A 72 -12.30 4.64 15.73
N PRO A 73 -13.16 5.04 14.78
CA PRO A 73 -12.73 5.40 13.42
C PRO A 73 -11.87 6.67 13.36
N GLY A 74 -11.89 7.52 14.39
CA GLY A 74 -10.96 8.65 14.54
C GLY A 74 -9.58 8.25 15.06
N SER A 75 -9.36 6.96 15.31
CA SER A 75 -8.09 6.38 15.76
C SER A 75 -7.56 5.36 14.77
N THR A 76 -6.24 5.28 14.65
CA THR A 76 -5.56 4.27 13.84
C THR A 76 -4.68 3.40 14.74
N CYS A 77 -4.63 2.11 14.44
CA CYS A 77 -3.73 1.19 15.13
C CYS A 77 -2.30 1.44 14.66
N TYR A 78 -1.55 2.18 15.45
CA TYR A 78 -0.21 2.61 15.09
C TYR A 78 0.83 1.65 15.65
N ALA A 79 1.47 0.89 14.76
CA ALA A 79 2.55 -0.01 15.13
C ALA A 79 3.80 0.77 15.55
N LYS A 80 4.22 0.60 16.80
CA LYS A 80 5.54 1.06 17.25
C LYS A 80 6.63 0.09 16.81
N ASN A 81 6.32 -1.21 16.86
CA ASN A 81 7.19 -2.32 16.49
C ASN A 81 6.32 -3.59 16.26
N PRO A 82 6.90 -4.72 15.79
CA PRO A 82 6.13 -5.94 15.47
C PRO A 82 5.34 -6.55 16.63
N TRP A 83 5.64 -6.18 17.87
CA TRP A 83 5.04 -6.77 19.08
C TRP A 83 4.15 -5.79 19.84
N TYR A 84 4.05 -4.54 19.36
CA TYR A 84 3.30 -3.50 20.03
C TYR A 84 2.80 -2.47 19.03
N ALA A 85 1.48 -2.38 18.95
CA ALA A 85 0.79 -1.30 18.27
C ALA A 85 -0.19 -0.66 19.25
N GLN A 86 -0.53 0.61 19.03
CA GLN A 86 -1.41 1.34 19.92
C GLN A 86 -2.44 2.14 19.13
N CYS A 87 -3.68 2.18 19.60
CA CYS A 87 -4.67 3.09 19.03
C CYS A 87 -4.31 4.54 19.33
N VAL A 88 -3.97 5.30 18.29
CA VAL A 88 -3.63 6.73 18.36
C VAL A 88 -4.63 7.55 17.56
N ASP A 89 -4.91 8.77 18.02
CA ASP A 89 -5.79 9.69 17.28
C ASP A 89 -5.14 10.04 15.95
N THR A 90 -5.88 9.85 14.87
CA THR A 90 -5.47 10.27 13.53
C THR A 90 -6.34 11.41 13.01
N TYR A 91 -7.47 11.68 13.64
CA TYR A 91 -8.36 12.77 13.25
C TYR A 91 -9.09 13.39 14.44
N ASN A 92 -9.11 14.73 14.52
CA ASN A 92 -9.93 15.46 15.50
C ASN A 92 -10.61 16.65 14.80
N VAL A 93 -11.95 16.65 14.73
CA VAL A 93 -12.73 17.53 13.83
C VAL A 93 -12.75 19.01 14.27
N LYS A 94 -11.98 19.40 15.29
CA LYS A 94 -11.91 20.79 15.80
C LYS A 94 -10.51 21.41 15.82
N ALA A 95 -9.47 20.70 15.39
CA ALA A 95 -8.14 21.27 15.26
C ALA A 95 -7.40 20.51 14.16
N THR A 96 -6.55 21.22 13.43
CA THR A 96 -5.51 20.66 12.54
C THR A 96 -5.00 19.29 13.00
N PRO A 97 -4.72 18.32 12.10
CA PRO A 97 -4.26 16.99 12.47
C PRO A 97 -2.96 17.10 13.28
N VAL A 98 -3.07 16.96 14.59
CA VAL A 98 -1.91 16.87 15.48
C VAL A 98 -1.63 15.39 15.64
N PHE A 99 -0.80 14.85 14.74
CA PHE A 99 -0.19 13.55 14.97
C PHE A 99 0.86 13.72 16.09
N THR A 100 0.46 13.43 17.32
CA THR A 100 1.40 13.28 18.45
C THR A 100 1.32 11.84 18.95
N PRO A 101 2.09 10.90 18.37
CA PRO A 101 2.25 9.59 18.98
C PRO A 101 2.81 9.80 20.40
N PRO A 102 2.33 9.05 21.42
CA PRO A 102 2.73 9.23 22.81
C PRO A 102 4.22 8.95 23.08
N TRP A 103 4.98 8.52 22.06
CA TRP A 103 6.38 8.11 22.15
C TRP A 103 7.36 9.07 21.44
N GLY A 104 6.91 10.24 20.97
CA GLY A 104 7.70 11.11 20.10
C GLY A 104 7.85 10.51 18.69
N GLU A 105 8.37 11.29 17.74
CA GLU A 105 8.51 10.84 16.36
C GLU A 105 9.19 9.45 16.28
N PRO A 106 8.66 8.53 15.47
CA PRO A 106 9.30 7.26 15.27
C PRO A 106 10.57 7.52 14.46
N SER A 107 11.72 7.37 15.11
CA SER A 107 12.85 6.80 14.40
C SER A 107 12.40 5.42 13.92
N LEU A 108 11.96 5.32 12.67
CA LEU A 108 11.77 4.06 11.95
C LEU A 108 13.12 3.35 11.87
N HIS A 109 13.54 2.75 12.99
CA HIS A 109 14.52 1.69 12.97
C HIS A 109 13.78 0.45 12.49
N TYR A 110 13.65 0.32 11.17
CA TYR A 110 13.43 -0.97 10.52
C TYR A 110 14.51 -1.91 11.05
N SER A 111 14.18 -2.76 12.04
CA SER A 111 15.17 -3.69 12.55
C SER A 111 15.46 -4.69 11.42
N SER A 112 16.70 -4.69 10.96
CA SER A 112 17.29 -5.55 9.95
C SER A 112 17.21 -7.06 10.26
N GLY A 113 16.39 -7.52 11.22
CA GLY A 113 16.34 -8.91 11.67
C GLY A 113 15.49 -9.85 10.80
N GLU A 114 14.35 -9.39 10.27
CA GLU A 114 13.43 -10.24 9.49
C GLU A 114 13.67 -10.16 7.97
N PHE A 115 14.21 -9.03 7.49
CA PHE A 115 14.64 -8.85 6.11
C PHE A 115 16.16 -8.86 5.90
N GLY A 116 16.95 -8.80 6.98
CA GLY A 116 18.40 -8.89 6.88
C GLY A 116 18.81 -10.25 6.36
N GLY A 117 19.57 -10.24 5.28
CA GLY A 117 20.22 -11.45 4.82
C GLY A 117 21.06 -12.02 5.95
N LYS A 118 20.90 -13.32 6.20
CA LYS A 118 21.77 -13.99 7.15
C LYS A 118 23.17 -14.00 6.54
N PRO A 119 24.22 -13.73 7.32
CA PRO A 119 25.59 -13.91 6.87
C PRO A 119 25.76 -15.32 6.32
N MET A 120 26.19 -15.40 5.08
CA MET A 120 26.41 -16.64 4.34
C MET A 120 27.89 -16.73 3.95
N ARG A 121 28.40 -17.95 3.91
CA ARG A 121 29.73 -18.24 3.38
C ARG A 121 29.59 -19.26 2.25
N THR A 122 30.08 -18.91 1.06
CA THR A 122 30.05 -19.79 -0.11
C THR A 122 30.98 -20.99 0.06
N LYS A 123 30.85 -21.98 -0.82
CA LYS A 123 31.81 -23.10 -0.93
C LYS A 123 33.25 -22.64 -1.16
N SER A 124 33.43 -21.50 -1.86
CA SER A 124 34.73 -20.86 -2.10
C SER A 124 35.23 -20.00 -0.94
N GLY A 125 34.47 -19.90 0.16
CA GLY A 125 34.84 -19.15 1.35
C GLY A 125 34.48 -17.66 1.32
N ARG A 126 33.80 -17.15 0.29
CA ARG A 126 33.35 -15.75 0.19
C ARG A 126 32.26 -15.47 1.21
N GLN A 127 32.33 -14.34 1.90
CA GLN A 127 31.29 -13.85 2.80
C GLN A 127 30.35 -12.88 2.08
N CYS A 128 29.06 -13.00 2.35
CA CYS A 128 27.98 -12.27 1.67
C CYS A 128 26.66 -12.53 2.40
N ASN A 129 25.59 -11.88 1.95
CA ASN A 129 24.25 -12.11 2.46
C ASN A 129 23.53 -13.25 1.70
N SER A 130 22.63 -13.93 2.39
CA SER A 130 21.75 -14.96 1.80
C SER A 130 20.65 -14.39 0.89
N ARG A 131 20.43 -13.06 0.92
CA ARG A 131 19.43 -12.32 0.14
C ARG A 131 19.82 -10.85 0.09
N PHE A 132 19.24 -10.08 -0.82
CA PHE A 132 19.46 -8.64 -0.89
C PHE A 132 18.89 -7.95 0.36
N VAL A 133 19.65 -6.99 0.88
CA VAL A 133 19.28 -6.23 2.07
C VAL A 133 19.06 -4.78 1.63
N PRO A 134 17.84 -4.24 1.74
CA PRO A 134 17.60 -2.85 1.42
C PRO A 134 18.31 -1.96 2.44
N PRO A 135 18.80 -0.78 2.02
CA PRO A 135 19.22 0.24 2.97
C PRO A 135 18.00 0.78 3.74
N ASP A 136 18.26 1.46 4.85
CA ASP A 136 17.22 2.24 5.54
C ASP A 136 16.59 3.25 4.58
N ALA A 137 15.29 3.48 4.76
CA ALA A 137 14.54 4.45 3.97
C ALA A 137 15.18 5.85 4.10
N PRO A 138 15.46 6.54 2.98
CA PRO A 138 16.13 7.83 3.02
C PRO A 138 15.21 8.98 3.39
N LEU A 139 15.81 10.15 3.69
CA LEU A 139 15.09 11.39 3.90
C LEU A 139 14.53 11.96 2.58
N HIS A 140 15.31 11.88 1.50
CA HIS A 140 14.88 12.28 0.15
C HIS A 140 14.88 11.09 -0.80
N ALA A 141 13.98 11.11 -1.79
CA ALA A 141 13.85 10.03 -2.77
C ALA A 141 15.14 9.75 -3.57
N THR A 142 16.06 10.74 -3.66
CA THR A 142 17.30 10.65 -4.42
C THR A 142 18.54 10.28 -3.59
N ASP A 143 18.43 10.18 -2.26
CA ASP A 143 19.62 9.97 -1.40
C ASP A 143 20.28 8.58 -1.60
N LEU A 144 19.57 7.63 -2.20
CA LEU A 144 20.05 6.28 -2.50
C LEU A 144 20.71 6.17 -3.89
N ASN A 145 20.75 7.24 -4.67
CA ASN A 145 21.35 7.23 -6.01
C ASN A 145 22.84 6.86 -5.94
N GLY A 146 23.21 5.77 -6.63
CA GLY A 146 24.59 5.28 -6.66
C GLY A 146 25.02 4.53 -5.39
N LYS A 147 24.12 4.32 -4.42
CA LYS A 147 24.44 3.53 -3.22
C LYS A 147 24.56 2.05 -3.60
N ALA A 148 25.73 1.48 -3.32
CA ALA A 148 25.95 0.05 -3.52
C ALA A 148 25.19 -0.77 -2.45
N LEU A 149 24.50 -1.83 -2.88
CA LEU A 149 23.91 -2.79 -1.97
C LEU A 149 25.00 -3.77 -1.47
N PRO A 150 24.84 -4.32 -0.25
CA PRO A 150 25.70 -5.40 0.23
C PRO A 150 25.69 -6.62 -0.71
N ASP A 151 26.84 -7.28 -0.83
CA ASP A 151 26.98 -8.49 -1.65
C ASP A 151 25.98 -9.59 -1.24
N VAL A 152 25.40 -10.24 -2.25
CA VAL A 152 24.54 -11.42 -2.09
C VAL A 152 25.18 -12.60 -2.80
N CYS A 153 25.16 -13.75 -2.14
CA CYS A 153 25.55 -14.98 -2.79
C CYS A 153 24.33 -15.82 -3.15
N ILE A 154 24.30 -16.20 -4.41
CA ILE A 154 23.32 -17.12 -4.95
C ILE A 154 24.14 -18.32 -5.42
N GLU A 155 23.90 -19.49 -4.82
CA GLU A 155 24.58 -20.73 -5.16
C GLU A 155 23.58 -21.75 -5.70
N GLY A 156 23.99 -22.51 -6.70
CA GLY A 156 23.18 -23.57 -7.28
C GLY A 156 23.89 -24.21 -8.46
N ASP A 157 23.47 -25.42 -8.82
CA ASP A 157 24.07 -26.17 -9.92
C ASP A 157 23.38 -25.87 -11.27
N ARG A 158 22.38 -24.98 -11.27
CA ARG A 158 21.65 -24.53 -12.47
C ARG A 158 22.16 -23.16 -12.96
N PRO A 159 21.90 -22.79 -14.23
CA PRO A 159 22.09 -21.41 -14.68
C PRO A 159 21.31 -20.42 -13.80
N PHE A 160 21.94 -19.27 -13.54
CA PHE A 160 21.28 -18.16 -12.87
C PHE A 160 20.30 -17.50 -13.82
N HIS A 161 19.10 -17.23 -13.31
CA HIS A 161 18.03 -16.60 -14.07
C HIS A 161 17.55 -15.38 -13.33
N VAL A 162 17.55 -14.25 -14.03
CA VAL A 162 17.05 -12.98 -13.52
C VAL A 162 15.92 -12.55 -14.42
N PHE A 163 14.79 -12.18 -13.83
CA PHE A 163 13.73 -11.51 -14.58
C PHE A 163 13.90 -10.01 -14.44
N LEU A 164 13.60 -9.27 -15.51
CA LEU A 164 13.63 -7.81 -15.55
C LEU A 164 12.27 -7.32 -16.03
N ILE A 165 11.72 -6.35 -15.30
CA ILE A 165 10.49 -5.65 -15.62
C ILE A 165 10.66 -4.17 -15.27
N GLY A 166 9.90 -3.30 -15.90
CA GLY A 166 9.85 -1.85 -15.66
C GLY A 166 8.81 -1.25 -16.60
N ASP A 167 8.30 -0.07 -16.27
CA ASP A 167 7.29 0.64 -17.08
C ASP A 167 6.00 -0.19 -17.26
N TRP A 168 5.70 -1.03 -16.27
CA TRP A 168 4.50 -1.87 -16.23
C TRP A 168 3.76 -1.62 -14.92
N GLY A 169 2.92 -0.59 -14.97
CA GLY A 169 2.15 -0.13 -13.83
C GLY A 169 0.65 -0.10 -14.06
N GLY A 170 -0.06 0.12 -12.96
CA GLY A 170 -1.51 0.12 -12.90
C GLY A 170 -2.05 1.35 -12.20
N ILE A 171 -3.36 1.52 -12.36
CA ILE A 171 -4.17 2.59 -11.79
C ILE A 171 -5.24 1.93 -10.92
N LEU A 172 -5.33 2.32 -9.65
CA LEU A 172 -6.36 1.81 -8.74
C LEU A 172 -7.78 2.28 -9.16
N PRO A 173 -8.83 1.49 -8.86
CA PRO A 173 -10.22 1.96 -8.93
C PRO A 173 -10.43 3.30 -8.24
N GLY A 174 -11.11 4.23 -8.91
CA GLY A 174 -11.40 5.56 -8.37
C GLY A 174 -10.30 6.60 -8.57
N HIS A 175 -9.15 6.22 -9.15
CA HIS A 175 -8.07 7.16 -9.49
C HIS A 175 -8.22 7.65 -10.94
N MET A 176 -7.54 8.75 -11.26
CA MET A 176 -7.54 9.32 -12.61
C MET A 176 -7.02 8.31 -13.65
N GLY A 177 -7.82 8.06 -14.69
CA GLY A 177 -7.57 7.01 -15.68
C GLY A 177 -8.17 5.63 -15.32
N ASN A 178 -8.83 5.51 -14.17
CA ASN A 178 -9.59 4.34 -13.74
C ASN A 178 -10.75 4.70 -12.79
N GLU A 179 -11.43 5.81 -13.06
CA GLU A 179 -12.38 6.45 -12.15
C GLU A 179 -13.62 5.60 -11.88
N VAL A 180 -14.06 4.83 -12.88
CA VAL A 180 -15.26 3.99 -12.84
C VAL A 180 -14.95 2.49 -12.85
N GLY A 181 -13.68 2.11 -12.84
CA GLY A 181 -13.28 0.71 -12.84
C GLY A 181 -13.47 0.08 -11.47
N THR A 182 -13.61 -1.25 -11.45
CA THR A 182 -13.75 -2.04 -10.21
C THR A 182 -12.51 -2.89 -9.91
N SER A 183 -11.49 -2.82 -10.77
CA SER A 183 -10.21 -3.51 -10.62
C SER A 183 -9.08 -2.63 -11.14
N VAL A 184 -7.83 -3.00 -10.84
CA VAL A 184 -6.64 -2.30 -11.35
C VAL A 184 -6.69 -2.27 -12.87
N ALA A 185 -6.67 -1.07 -13.44
CA ALA A 185 -6.56 -0.87 -14.87
C ALA A 185 -5.10 -0.64 -15.27
N PRO A 186 -4.65 -1.10 -16.43
CA PRO A 186 -3.36 -0.70 -16.97
C PRO A 186 -3.36 0.81 -17.24
N ALA A 187 -2.20 1.45 -17.10
CA ALA A 187 -2.02 2.84 -17.48
C ALA A 187 -2.12 3.02 -19.01
N ASP A 188 -3.33 3.33 -19.50
CA ASP A 188 -3.62 3.36 -20.93
C ASP A 188 -3.34 4.74 -21.55
N HIS A 189 -2.24 4.85 -22.29
CA HIS A 189 -1.93 6.02 -23.12
C HIS A 189 -2.30 5.85 -24.60
N THR A 190 -2.98 4.76 -24.96
CA THR A 190 -3.29 4.40 -26.34
C THR A 190 -4.47 5.19 -26.92
N THR A 191 -5.18 5.97 -26.13
CA THR A 191 -6.29 6.81 -26.59
C THR A 191 -5.87 8.26 -26.91
N PHE A 192 -4.59 8.62 -26.67
CA PHE A 192 -4.10 10.00 -26.75
C PHE A 192 -3.02 10.21 -27.84
N GLY A 193 -3.10 11.38 -28.49
CA GLY A 193 -2.03 11.93 -29.33
C GLY A 193 -1.57 11.02 -30.49
N SER A 194 -0.27 11.09 -30.80
CA SER A 194 0.39 10.26 -31.81
C SER A 194 0.49 8.78 -31.43
N SER A 195 0.19 8.44 -30.18
CA SER A 195 0.22 7.08 -29.64
C SER A 195 -1.09 6.32 -29.86
N LYS A 196 -2.06 6.94 -30.54
CA LYS A 196 -3.41 6.42 -30.72
C LYS A 196 -3.40 5.02 -31.37
N ARG A 197 -3.69 4.00 -30.58
CA ARG A 197 -3.87 2.61 -30.98
C ARG A 197 -4.93 2.00 -30.08
N SER A 198 -5.62 0.95 -30.50
CA SER A 198 -6.50 0.24 -29.57
C SER A 198 -6.69 -1.18 -30.06
N LYS A 199 -6.22 -2.12 -29.25
CA LYS A 199 -6.49 -3.53 -29.42
C LYS A 199 -7.24 -4.02 -28.20
N GLN A 200 -8.57 -4.04 -28.33
CA GLN A 200 -9.46 -4.54 -27.29
C GLN A 200 -9.07 -5.96 -26.86
N GLY A 201 -9.11 -6.21 -25.56
CA GLY A 201 -8.69 -7.46 -24.96
C GLY A 201 -7.18 -7.63 -24.85
N VAL A 202 -6.37 -6.69 -25.37
CA VAL A 202 -4.91 -6.65 -25.22
C VAL A 202 -4.50 -5.42 -24.42
N ASP A 203 -4.75 -4.22 -24.93
CA ASP A 203 -4.26 -2.97 -24.32
C ASP A 203 -4.93 -2.70 -22.97
N ASN A 204 -6.23 -3.00 -22.84
CA ASN A 204 -6.98 -2.88 -21.59
C ASN A 204 -6.71 -3.98 -20.55
N TRP A 205 -5.85 -4.95 -20.88
CA TRP A 205 -5.40 -6.02 -19.98
C TRP A 205 -3.87 -6.18 -20.00
N ALA A 206 -3.14 -5.14 -20.43
CA ALA A 206 -1.73 -5.28 -20.77
C ALA A 206 -0.89 -5.71 -19.56
N GLN A 207 -1.06 -5.05 -18.41
CA GLN A 207 -0.34 -5.38 -17.17
C GLN A 207 -0.65 -6.81 -16.71
N GLN A 208 -1.92 -7.21 -16.70
CA GLN A 208 -2.36 -8.54 -16.30
C GLN A 208 -1.79 -9.63 -17.22
N LYS A 209 -1.72 -9.38 -18.53
CA LYS A 209 -1.12 -10.31 -19.49
C LYS A 209 0.38 -10.45 -19.30
N VAL A 210 1.08 -9.36 -18.99
CA VAL A 210 2.50 -9.40 -18.64
C VAL A 210 2.70 -10.22 -17.38
N ALA A 211 1.90 -9.99 -16.33
CA ALA A 211 1.95 -10.75 -15.09
C ALA A 211 1.71 -12.26 -15.31
N GLU A 212 0.67 -12.64 -16.06
CA GLU A 212 0.39 -14.04 -16.37
C GLU A 212 1.50 -14.69 -17.22
N THR A 213 2.07 -13.95 -18.16
CA THR A 213 3.23 -14.42 -18.97
C THR A 213 4.46 -14.63 -18.10
N MET A 214 4.72 -13.69 -17.19
CA MET A 214 5.84 -13.73 -16.25
C MET A 214 5.71 -14.93 -15.31
N LYS A 215 4.51 -15.18 -14.78
CA LYS A 215 4.18 -16.38 -13.99
C LYS A 215 4.38 -17.67 -14.78
N GLY A 216 3.86 -17.75 -16.01
CA GLY A 216 4.05 -18.91 -16.88
C GLY A 216 5.52 -19.19 -17.20
N ARG A 217 6.33 -18.14 -17.36
CA ARG A 217 7.78 -18.24 -17.52
C ARG A 217 8.48 -18.70 -16.25
N ALA A 218 8.05 -18.19 -15.09
CA ALA A 218 8.65 -18.49 -13.79
C ALA A 218 8.55 -19.97 -13.42
N ALA A 219 7.46 -20.65 -13.82
CA ALA A 219 7.23 -22.06 -13.54
C ALA A 219 8.39 -22.99 -13.96
N TRP A 220 9.07 -22.66 -15.06
CA TRP A 220 10.20 -23.47 -15.56
C TRP A 220 11.54 -22.74 -15.52
N ALA A 221 11.55 -21.41 -15.66
CA ALA A 221 12.80 -20.64 -15.59
C ALA A 221 13.27 -20.46 -14.14
N LYS A 222 12.38 -20.41 -13.14
CA LYS A 222 12.74 -20.31 -11.71
C LYS A 222 13.72 -19.15 -11.43
N PRO A 223 13.28 -17.88 -11.57
CA PRO A 223 14.15 -16.73 -11.34
C PRO A 223 14.73 -16.75 -9.91
N ASP A 224 16.00 -16.38 -9.79
CA ASP A 224 16.69 -16.23 -8.50
C ASP A 224 16.29 -14.92 -7.80
N TYR A 225 16.06 -13.88 -8.59
CA TYR A 225 15.50 -12.59 -8.16
C TYR A 225 14.90 -11.86 -9.37
N ILE A 226 14.17 -10.79 -9.09
CA ILE A 226 13.51 -9.95 -10.09
C ILE A 226 14.04 -8.53 -9.95
N LEU A 227 14.45 -7.93 -11.06
CA LEU A 227 14.77 -6.51 -11.17
C LEU A 227 13.52 -5.76 -11.64
N ASN A 228 13.12 -4.74 -10.89
CA ASN A 228 12.07 -3.79 -11.26
C ASN A 228 12.71 -2.41 -11.50
N ALA A 229 12.66 -1.94 -12.74
CA ALA A 229 13.22 -0.65 -13.16
C ALA A 229 12.31 0.55 -12.82
N GLY A 230 11.21 0.32 -12.11
CA GLY A 230 10.28 1.34 -11.65
C GLY A 230 9.10 1.51 -12.59
N ASP A 231 8.35 2.58 -12.35
CA ASP A 231 7.16 2.97 -13.09
C ASP A 231 6.05 1.90 -13.00
N ALA A 232 5.68 1.60 -11.75
CA ALA A 232 4.57 0.73 -11.38
C ALA A 232 3.28 1.50 -11.01
N PHE A 233 3.38 2.78 -10.62
CA PHE A 233 2.23 3.54 -10.09
C PHE A 233 1.83 4.71 -11.00
N TYR A 234 0.72 4.57 -11.72
CA TYR A 234 0.21 5.58 -12.64
C TYR A 234 -1.23 6.01 -12.30
N TRP A 235 -1.72 7.14 -12.80
CA TRP A 235 -0.92 8.32 -13.14
C TRP A 235 -0.71 9.12 -11.85
N GLY A 236 0.51 9.58 -11.57
CA GLY A 236 0.77 10.45 -10.41
C GLY A 236 1.56 9.81 -9.26
N GLY A 237 1.88 8.52 -9.34
CA GLY A 237 2.73 7.84 -8.37
C GLY A 237 2.02 7.34 -7.13
N ILE A 238 2.81 6.94 -6.15
CA ILE A 238 2.29 6.56 -4.83
C ILE A 238 1.65 7.78 -4.18
N GLU A 239 0.54 7.55 -3.51
CA GLU A 239 -0.17 8.57 -2.76
C GLU A 239 0.69 9.04 -1.59
N THR A 240 1.06 10.30 -1.68
CA THR A 240 1.89 10.99 -0.70
C THR A 240 1.63 12.49 -0.81
N HIS A 241 2.07 13.25 0.18
CA HIS A 241 1.99 14.70 0.15
C HIS A 241 3.35 15.29 -0.22
N CYS A 242 3.34 16.40 -0.95
CA CYS A 242 4.56 17.11 -1.31
C CYS A 242 5.38 17.46 -0.07
N GLY A 243 6.67 17.12 -0.08
CA GLY A 243 7.59 17.38 1.03
C GLY A 243 7.53 16.34 2.16
N LEU A 244 6.65 15.34 2.10
CA LEU A 244 6.77 14.18 3.00
C LEU A 244 7.99 13.35 2.60
N PRO A 245 8.80 12.91 3.58
CA PRO A 245 9.91 12.05 3.28
C PRO A 245 9.42 10.66 2.85
N PRO A 246 10.18 9.90 2.04
CA PRO A 246 9.76 8.58 1.53
C PRO A 246 9.36 7.57 2.62
N PHE A 247 9.91 7.70 3.83
CA PHE A 247 9.55 6.83 4.96
C PHE A 247 8.20 7.16 5.62
N GLN A 248 7.51 8.24 5.22
CA GLN A 248 6.20 8.68 5.73
C GLN A 248 5.11 8.70 4.63
N HIS A 249 5.15 7.75 3.69
CA HIS A 249 4.11 7.63 2.66
C HIS A 249 2.76 7.21 3.26
N ALA A 250 1.67 7.50 2.55
CA ALA A 250 0.33 7.07 2.97
C ALA A 250 0.23 5.55 2.84
N ASP A 251 -0.41 4.91 3.83
CA ASP A 251 -0.74 3.49 3.75
C ASP A 251 -1.98 3.32 2.86
N THR A 252 -1.75 2.90 1.62
CA THR A 252 -2.79 2.76 0.59
C THR A 252 -2.73 1.40 -0.06
N ASP A 253 -3.81 1.05 -0.75
CA ASP A 253 -3.92 -0.22 -1.48
C ASP A 253 -3.03 -0.30 -2.73
N GLN A 254 -2.27 0.76 -3.06
CA GLN A 254 -1.52 0.83 -4.32
C GLN A 254 -0.49 -0.29 -4.42
N TRP A 255 0.38 -0.44 -3.42
CA TRP A 255 1.42 -1.49 -3.41
C TRP A 255 0.81 -2.88 -3.51
N ARG A 256 -0.16 -3.17 -2.63
CA ARG A 256 -0.82 -4.46 -2.58
C ARG A 256 -1.48 -4.83 -3.90
N LYS A 257 -2.35 -3.97 -4.45
CA LYS A 257 -3.19 -4.32 -5.61
C LYS A 257 -2.46 -4.16 -6.94
N ILE A 258 -1.69 -3.09 -7.13
CA ILE A 258 -1.03 -2.81 -8.42
C ILE A 258 0.20 -3.71 -8.61
N PHE A 259 0.84 -4.13 -7.51
CA PHE A 259 2.11 -4.84 -7.57
C PHE A 259 2.05 -6.24 -6.94
N GLU A 260 1.85 -6.34 -5.63
CA GLU A 260 2.01 -7.61 -4.91
C GLU A 260 0.99 -8.68 -5.32
N GLU A 261 -0.28 -8.31 -5.45
CA GLU A 261 -1.36 -9.20 -5.90
C GLU A 261 -1.36 -9.42 -7.42
N MET A 262 -0.79 -8.47 -8.18
CA MET A 262 -0.68 -8.53 -9.63
C MET A 262 0.36 -9.56 -10.07
N TYR A 263 1.56 -9.53 -9.46
CA TYR A 263 2.70 -10.36 -9.84
C TYR A 263 2.98 -11.50 -8.85
N ARG A 264 1.97 -12.35 -8.65
CA ARG A 264 2.04 -13.52 -7.75
C ARG A 264 1.82 -14.85 -8.46
N GLY A 265 2.14 -15.94 -7.75
CA GLY A 265 1.84 -17.31 -8.14
C GLY A 265 3.08 -18.19 -8.24
N PRO A 266 2.90 -19.47 -8.67
CA PRO A 266 3.97 -20.45 -8.69
C PRO A 266 5.21 -19.99 -9.46
N GLY A 267 6.36 -20.01 -8.78
CA GLY A 267 7.65 -19.56 -9.32
C GLY A 267 7.95 -18.08 -9.16
N LEU A 268 6.96 -17.25 -8.77
CA LEU A 268 7.15 -15.84 -8.40
C LEU A 268 7.03 -15.64 -6.88
N ASP A 269 6.14 -16.38 -6.22
CA ASP A 269 5.94 -16.29 -4.77
C ASP A 269 7.26 -16.59 -4.03
N GLY A 270 7.66 -15.68 -3.13
CA GLY A 270 8.90 -15.78 -2.35
C GLY A 270 10.17 -15.40 -3.09
N VAL A 271 10.12 -15.08 -4.40
CA VAL A 271 11.25 -14.52 -5.14
C VAL A 271 11.45 -13.06 -4.76
N GLN A 272 12.68 -12.65 -4.47
CA GLN A 272 12.95 -11.28 -4.06
C GLN A 272 12.89 -10.31 -5.24
N TRP A 273 12.17 -9.21 -5.06
CA TRP A 273 12.12 -8.09 -5.98
C TRP A 273 13.09 -6.99 -5.55
N LEU A 274 13.84 -6.49 -6.50
CA LEU A 274 14.73 -5.35 -6.37
C LEU A 274 14.18 -4.22 -7.23
N GLY A 275 13.47 -3.31 -6.58
CA GLY A 275 12.87 -2.16 -7.21
C GLY A 275 13.69 -0.90 -7.06
N VAL A 276 13.67 -0.07 -8.09
CA VAL A 276 13.89 1.36 -7.98
C VAL A 276 12.57 2.08 -8.24
N LEU A 277 12.42 3.29 -7.71
CA LEU A 277 11.29 4.15 -8.06
C LEU A 277 11.59 4.86 -9.38
N GLY A 278 10.67 4.76 -10.32
CA GLY A 278 10.70 5.50 -11.58
C GLY A 278 10.13 6.92 -11.42
N ASN A 279 10.19 7.70 -12.49
CA ASN A 279 9.72 9.09 -12.46
C ASN A 279 8.20 9.20 -12.34
N HIS A 280 7.45 8.13 -12.63
CA HIS A 280 6.02 8.09 -12.39
C HIS A 280 5.67 7.59 -11.00
N ASP A 281 6.55 6.87 -10.30
CA ASP A 281 6.23 6.26 -9.01
C ASP A 281 6.21 7.23 -7.83
N TYR A 282 6.96 8.34 -7.93
CA TYR A 282 7.12 9.28 -6.82
C TYR A 282 7.25 10.71 -7.32
N GLY A 283 6.35 11.60 -6.89
CA GLY A 283 6.32 13.00 -7.31
C GLY A 283 5.61 13.26 -8.66
N GLY A 284 4.81 12.31 -9.14
CA GLY A 284 4.18 12.32 -10.47
C GLY A 284 3.07 13.36 -10.68
N TRP A 285 2.74 14.20 -9.70
CA TRP A 285 1.62 15.16 -9.75
C TRP A 285 1.98 16.55 -10.26
N GLN A 286 3.03 16.70 -11.10
CA GLN A 286 3.53 17.96 -11.69
C GLN A 286 4.68 18.60 -10.88
N PHE A 287 5.90 18.60 -11.45
CA PHE A 287 7.00 19.49 -11.05
C PHE A 287 6.79 20.90 -11.61
N THR A 288 5.68 21.57 -11.30
CA THR A 288 5.59 23.01 -11.61
C THR A 288 6.11 23.81 -10.43
N ARG A 289 7.10 24.66 -10.74
CA ARG A 289 7.65 25.71 -9.89
C ARG A 289 6.57 26.68 -9.40
#